data_AF-A0AAV1GMK3-F1
#
_entry.id   AF-A0AAV1GMK3-F1
#
_cell.length_a   1.000
_cell.length_b   1.000
_cell.length_c   1.000
_cell.angle_alpha   90.00
_cell.angle_beta   90.00
_cell.angle_gamma   90.00
#
_symmetry.space_group_name_H-M   'P 1'
#
loop_
_entity.id
_entity.type
_entity.pdbx_description
1 polymer ?
#
loop_
_entity_poly.entity_id
_entity_poly.type
_entity_poly.pdbx_seq_one_letter_code
_entity_poly.pdbx_strand_id
1 'polypeptide(L)'
;MPPKKKGSSKKPPKAKTPTLIDGLTKEEITKEQLEEHIVRLREELDRENEERNYFQLERDRIHMFWKITERQKEEAIAEEKILDKDIVEDESRHQVELQVYRQKMKHLLCEHQNTISELEADAVVTTEAIQEEQQQLESELHRELQTIKGDMQDFDHENLYKELCLKFDQELAERRNHVEEQIKSHEAKCKERVEQLKLKLENGSKTKTAERHEQWRSFIRSLQDQHSKATKEMETPCDVSNHESVPTAILDSEDYILARDPDLDCLQQQDEKHLYKLSELLSELQEEIATLEKRSPSMRTNYSERACPRELDRLKQEQKALEQKLGKFQLERDELYEAFTRSIQEAQQKGVSRSKLLEEKVRAVEERLENRQVQLDSLLSASNVDRTALLGLFNRMEGNLDSALNP
;
A
#
# COMPACT_ATOMS: atom_id res chain seq x y z
N MET A 1 -48.62 -8.51 96.27
CA MET A 1 -49.75 -8.41 97.22
C MET A 1 -49.61 -9.50 98.28
N PRO A 2 -49.51 -9.17 99.57
CA PRO A 2 -49.56 -10.14 100.67
C PRO A 2 -50.99 -10.29 101.19
N PRO A 3 -51.48 -11.49 101.56
CA PRO A 3 -52.77 -11.61 102.22
C PRO A 3 -52.61 -11.52 103.75
N LYS A 4 -53.36 -10.58 104.33
CA LYS A 4 -53.67 -10.48 105.77
C LYS A 4 -54.41 -11.75 106.24
N LYS A 5 -54.08 -12.25 107.43
CA LYS A 5 -55.06 -12.93 108.30
C LYS A 5 -55.06 -12.34 109.71
N LYS A 6 -56.20 -11.71 110.02
CA LYS A 6 -56.73 -11.43 111.37
C LYS A 6 -57.02 -12.75 112.09
N GLY A 7 -56.95 -12.74 113.42
CA GLY A 7 -57.71 -13.71 114.23
C GLY A 7 -57.12 -14.02 115.59
N SER A 8 -57.15 -13.05 116.51
CA SER A 8 -57.07 -13.33 117.94
C SER A 8 -58.26 -14.19 118.37
N SER A 9 -58.02 -15.44 118.77
CA SER A 9 -58.98 -16.21 119.56
C SER A 9 -58.30 -16.73 120.84
N LYS A 10 -58.64 -16.09 121.96
CA LYS A 10 -58.38 -16.58 123.32
C LYS A 10 -59.13 -17.91 123.50
N LYS A 11 -58.39 -18.99 123.79
CA LYS A 11 -58.94 -20.25 124.31
C LYS A 11 -58.76 -20.31 125.84
N PRO A 12 -59.70 -20.93 126.58
CA PRO A 12 -59.69 -20.99 128.05
C PRO A 12 -58.52 -21.83 128.59
N PRO A 13 -58.13 -21.68 129.88
CA PRO A 13 -57.10 -22.51 130.47
C PRO A 13 -57.59 -23.96 130.53
N LYS A 14 -57.10 -24.81 129.62
CA LYS A 14 -57.27 -26.25 129.75
C LYS A 14 -56.53 -26.69 131.01
N ALA A 15 -57.28 -27.34 131.91
CA ALA A 15 -56.73 -28.06 133.05
C ALA A 15 -55.54 -28.92 132.57
N LYS A 16 -54.44 -28.89 133.33
CA LYS A 16 -53.26 -29.74 133.09
C LYS A 16 -53.72 -31.19 133.15
N THR A 17 -53.92 -31.81 131.99
CA THR A 17 -53.91 -33.26 131.87
C THR A 17 -52.54 -33.73 132.39
N PRO A 18 -52.47 -34.75 133.27
CA PRO A 18 -51.19 -35.26 133.72
C PRO A 18 -50.38 -35.67 132.49
N THR A 19 -49.14 -35.18 132.42
CA THR A 19 -48.19 -35.58 131.38
C THR A 19 -47.93 -37.07 131.59
N LEU A 20 -48.58 -37.92 130.80
CA LEU A 20 -48.25 -39.35 130.75
C LEU A 20 -46.87 -39.46 130.13
N ILE A 21 -45.95 -40.08 130.86
CA ILE A 21 -44.65 -40.50 130.37
C ILE A 21 -44.80 -41.99 130.13
N ASP A 22 -44.86 -42.39 128.86
CA ASP A 22 -44.98 -43.79 128.42
C ASP A 22 -46.11 -44.60 129.09
N GLY A 23 -47.30 -44.00 129.24
CA GLY A 23 -48.49 -44.69 129.75
C GLY A 23 -48.63 -44.79 131.28
N LEU A 24 -47.70 -44.26 132.08
CA LEU A 24 -47.75 -44.28 133.56
C LEU A 24 -47.87 -42.87 134.18
N THR A 25 -48.46 -42.78 135.39
CA THR A 25 -48.59 -41.55 136.18
C THR A 25 -47.31 -41.28 136.99
N LYS A 26 -47.05 -40.02 137.35
CA LYS A 26 -45.82 -39.55 138.02
C LYS A 26 -45.49 -40.21 139.36
N GLU A 27 -46.43 -40.96 139.93
CA GLU A 27 -46.38 -41.49 141.29
C GLU A 27 -45.97 -42.99 141.33
N GLU A 28 -45.88 -43.67 140.18
CA GLU A 28 -45.52 -45.10 140.07
C GLU A 28 -44.14 -45.36 139.44
N ILE A 29 -43.43 -44.31 139.02
CA ILE A 29 -42.14 -44.42 138.34
C ILE A 29 -41.00 -44.39 139.38
N THR A 30 -40.20 -45.46 139.48
CA THR A 30 -39.03 -45.48 140.37
C THR A 30 -37.92 -44.56 139.83
N LYS A 31 -37.06 -44.02 140.70
CA LYS A 31 -35.98 -43.08 140.30
C LYS A 31 -35.09 -43.64 139.18
N GLU A 32 -34.76 -44.93 139.23
CA GLU A 32 -33.96 -45.62 138.21
C GLU A 32 -34.71 -45.71 136.86
N GLN A 33 -36.02 -45.96 136.86
CA GLN A 33 -36.84 -45.98 135.64
C GLN A 33 -36.96 -44.59 134.99
N LEU A 34 -37.01 -43.53 135.80
CA LEU A 34 -36.94 -42.14 135.30
C LEU A 34 -35.57 -41.84 134.68
N GLU A 35 -34.49 -42.30 135.30
CA GLU A 35 -33.12 -42.11 134.78
C GLU A 35 -32.93 -42.86 133.45
N GLU A 36 -33.40 -44.10 133.34
CA GLU A 36 -33.40 -44.84 132.07
C GLU A 36 -34.23 -44.15 130.98
N HIS A 37 -35.42 -43.65 131.32
CA HIS A 37 -36.26 -42.91 130.37
C HIS A 37 -35.59 -41.61 129.92
N ILE A 38 -34.86 -40.91 130.80
CA ILE A 38 -34.06 -39.73 130.44
C ILE A 38 -32.93 -40.12 129.49
N VAL A 39 -32.26 -41.26 129.71
CA VAL A 39 -31.21 -41.75 128.80
C VAL A 39 -31.79 -42.11 127.44
N ARG A 40 -32.91 -42.86 127.37
CA ARG A 40 -33.59 -43.18 126.10
C ARG A 40 -34.01 -41.93 125.33
N LEU A 41 -34.59 -40.93 126.00
CA LEU A 41 -34.95 -39.65 125.37
C LEU A 41 -33.72 -38.88 124.84
N ARG A 42 -32.57 -38.96 125.53
CA ARG A 42 -31.32 -38.35 125.05
C ARG A 42 -30.78 -39.08 123.83
N GLU A 43 -30.78 -40.41 123.86
CA GLU A 43 -30.39 -41.23 122.70
C GLU A 43 -31.33 -41.04 121.50
N GLU A 44 -32.63 -40.87 121.73
CA GLU A 44 -33.60 -40.48 120.69
C GLU A 44 -33.32 -39.08 120.15
N LEU A 45 -33.07 -38.10 121.01
CA LEU A 45 -32.71 -36.74 120.61
C LEU A 45 -31.40 -36.70 119.82
N ASP A 46 -30.39 -37.48 120.23
CA ASP A 46 -29.10 -37.58 119.55
C ASP A 46 -29.28 -38.26 118.18
N ARG A 47 -30.06 -39.35 118.09
CA ARG A 47 -30.41 -39.98 116.81
C ARG A 47 -31.17 -39.04 115.89
N GLU A 48 -32.19 -38.34 116.38
CA GLU A 48 -32.92 -37.34 115.58
C GLU A 48 -32.00 -36.20 115.11
N ASN A 49 -31.02 -35.79 115.93
CA ASN A 49 -30.03 -34.79 115.54
C ASN A 49 -29.09 -35.29 114.44
N GLU A 50 -28.62 -36.54 114.53
CA GLU A 50 -27.80 -37.19 113.52
C GLU A 50 -28.56 -37.35 112.20
N GLU A 51 -29.82 -37.78 112.25
CA GLU A 51 -30.71 -37.87 111.09
C GLU A 51 -30.94 -36.50 110.46
N ARG A 52 -31.22 -35.47 111.25
CA ARG A 52 -31.37 -34.09 110.76
C ARG A 52 -30.10 -33.61 110.07
N ASN A 53 -28.92 -33.90 110.63
CA ASN A 53 -27.63 -33.54 110.04
C ASN A 53 -27.42 -34.30 108.72
N TYR A 54 -27.68 -35.60 108.70
CA TYR A 54 -27.61 -36.43 107.49
C TYR A 54 -28.51 -35.88 106.37
N PHE A 55 -29.78 -35.58 106.67
CA PHE A 55 -30.71 -35.00 105.70
C PHE A 55 -30.32 -33.58 105.27
N GLN A 56 -29.66 -32.80 106.14
CA GLN A 56 -29.11 -31.50 105.76
C GLN A 56 -27.97 -31.66 104.74
N LEU A 57 -27.01 -32.55 105.00
CA LEU A 57 -25.92 -32.84 104.08
C LEU A 57 -26.41 -33.38 102.75
N GLU A 58 -27.38 -34.30 102.77
CA GLU A 58 -27.94 -34.87 101.53
C GLU A 58 -28.73 -33.82 100.73
N ARG A 59 -29.48 -32.94 101.42
CA ARG A 59 -30.14 -31.80 100.78
C ARG A 59 -29.11 -30.87 100.13
N ASP A 60 -28.05 -30.51 100.84
CA ASP A 60 -27.02 -29.60 100.32
C ASP A 60 -26.26 -30.24 99.13
N ARG A 61 -26.01 -31.55 99.20
CA ARG A 61 -25.45 -32.34 98.10
C ARG A 61 -26.35 -32.33 96.87
N ILE A 62 -27.64 -32.58 97.03
CA ILE A 62 -28.63 -32.51 95.94
C ILE A 62 -28.67 -31.09 95.35
N HIS A 63 -28.64 -30.05 96.19
CA HIS A 63 -28.61 -28.66 95.70
C HIS A 63 -27.32 -28.34 94.93
N MET A 64 -26.16 -28.83 95.37
CA MET A 64 -24.91 -28.67 94.62
C MET A 64 -24.97 -29.36 93.26
N PHE A 65 -25.43 -30.61 93.21
CA PHE A 65 -25.62 -31.31 91.93
C PHE A 65 -26.59 -30.58 91.03
N TRP A 66 -27.73 -30.13 91.57
CA TRP A 66 -28.71 -29.36 90.80
C TRP A 66 -28.10 -28.09 90.20
N LYS A 67 -27.35 -27.30 91.00
CA LYS A 67 -26.65 -26.10 90.50
C LYS A 67 -25.61 -26.43 89.43
N ILE A 68 -24.85 -27.51 89.60
CA ILE A 68 -23.85 -27.94 88.61
C ILE A 68 -24.54 -28.35 87.31
N THR A 69 -25.58 -29.18 87.38
CA THR A 69 -26.34 -29.63 86.20
C THR A 69 -27.04 -28.46 85.51
N GLU A 70 -27.57 -27.49 86.25
CA GLU A 70 -28.18 -26.30 85.66
C GLU A 70 -27.13 -25.45 84.93
N ARG A 71 -25.96 -25.23 85.54
CA ARG A 71 -24.83 -24.53 84.88
C ARG A 71 -24.39 -25.27 83.61
N GLN A 72 -24.24 -26.58 83.67
CA GLN A 72 -23.86 -27.41 82.51
C GLN A 72 -24.92 -27.33 81.39
N LYS A 73 -26.20 -27.30 81.75
CA LYS A 73 -27.29 -27.11 80.79
C LYS A 73 -27.22 -25.73 80.15
N GLU A 74 -26.99 -24.67 80.94
CA GLU A 74 -26.84 -23.30 80.42
C GLU A 74 -25.62 -23.17 79.51
N GLU A 75 -24.50 -23.81 79.85
CA GLU A 75 -23.30 -23.89 79.00
C GLU A 75 -23.60 -24.61 77.68
N ALA A 76 -24.23 -25.78 77.70
CA ALA A 76 -24.58 -26.51 76.50
C ALA A 76 -25.52 -25.69 75.58
N ILE A 77 -26.50 -24.98 76.16
CA ILE A 77 -27.39 -24.08 75.40
C ILE A 77 -26.62 -22.90 74.81
N ALA A 78 -25.61 -22.38 75.51
CA ALA A 78 -24.78 -21.29 75.00
C ALA A 78 -23.87 -21.78 73.86
N GLU A 79 -23.27 -22.97 74.00
CA GLU A 79 -22.46 -23.62 72.96
C GLU A 79 -23.28 -23.92 71.70
N GLU A 80 -24.50 -24.45 71.84
CA GLU A 80 -25.42 -24.68 70.72
C GLU A 80 -25.72 -23.37 69.97
N LYS A 81 -26.01 -22.28 70.69
CA LYS A 81 -26.24 -20.96 70.08
C LYS A 81 -25.02 -20.37 69.39
N ILE A 82 -23.82 -20.70 69.84
CA ILE A 82 -22.58 -20.27 69.16
C ILE A 82 -22.43 -21.07 67.87
N LEU A 83 -22.59 -22.39 67.94
CA LEU A 83 -22.52 -23.26 66.77
C LEU A 83 -23.56 -22.88 65.70
N ASP A 84 -24.80 -22.59 66.09
CA ASP A 84 -25.84 -22.14 65.17
C ASP A 84 -25.45 -20.84 64.45
N LYS A 85 -24.81 -19.90 65.16
CA LYS A 85 -24.32 -18.66 64.54
C LYS A 85 -23.17 -18.93 63.58
N ASP A 86 -22.23 -19.78 63.98
CA ASP A 86 -21.08 -20.14 63.14
C ASP A 86 -21.55 -20.82 61.84
N ILE A 87 -22.54 -21.71 61.92
CA ILE A 87 -23.16 -22.35 60.74
C ILE A 87 -23.77 -21.30 59.82
N VAL A 88 -24.56 -20.35 60.34
CA VAL A 88 -25.18 -19.29 59.54
C VAL A 88 -24.14 -18.36 58.91
N GLU A 89 -23.06 -18.05 59.63
CA GLU A 89 -21.95 -17.26 59.11
C GLU A 89 -21.21 -18.00 57.99
N ASP A 90 -20.94 -19.30 58.14
CA ASP A 90 -20.34 -20.14 57.10
C ASP A 90 -21.21 -20.24 55.85
N GLU A 91 -22.51 -20.44 56.00
CA GLU A 91 -23.47 -20.43 54.89
C GLU A 91 -23.45 -19.06 54.17
N SER A 92 -23.41 -17.98 54.92
CA SER A 92 -23.32 -16.61 54.37
C SER A 92 -22.01 -16.39 53.61
N ARG A 93 -20.88 -16.86 54.16
CA ARG A 93 -19.56 -16.84 53.50
C ARG A 93 -19.60 -17.63 52.18
N HIS A 94 -20.11 -18.86 52.23
CA HIS A 94 -20.21 -19.72 51.07
C HIS A 94 -21.09 -19.12 49.97
N GLN A 95 -22.20 -18.47 50.33
CA GLN A 95 -23.08 -17.81 49.38
C GLN A 95 -22.37 -16.64 48.66
N VAL A 96 -21.56 -15.87 49.37
CA VAL A 96 -20.75 -14.80 48.77
C VAL A 96 -19.69 -15.39 47.83
N GLU A 97 -19.02 -16.47 48.22
CA GLU A 97 -18.06 -17.17 47.36
C GLU A 97 -18.71 -17.66 46.06
N LEU A 98 -19.89 -18.29 46.14
CA LEU A 98 -20.66 -18.72 44.97
C LEU A 98 -21.00 -17.54 44.05
N GLN A 99 -21.33 -16.37 44.59
CA GLN A 99 -21.56 -15.16 43.79
C GLN A 99 -20.29 -14.68 43.09
N VAL A 100 -19.16 -14.68 43.79
CA VAL A 100 -17.85 -14.32 43.22
C VAL A 100 -17.47 -15.30 42.11
N TYR A 101 -17.59 -16.61 42.31
CA TYR A 101 -17.31 -17.61 41.28
C TYR A 101 -18.23 -17.45 40.07
N ARG A 102 -19.51 -17.17 40.28
CA ARG A 102 -20.46 -16.88 39.20
C ARG A 102 -20.03 -15.65 38.40
N GLN A 103 -19.59 -14.58 39.07
CA GLN A 103 -19.14 -13.37 38.39
C GLN A 103 -17.81 -13.60 37.65
N LYS A 104 -16.87 -14.36 38.23
CA LYS A 104 -15.63 -14.78 37.56
C LYS A 104 -15.92 -15.59 36.29
N MET A 105 -16.87 -16.52 36.35
CA MET A 105 -17.29 -17.30 35.18
C MET A 105 -17.89 -16.40 34.09
N LYS A 106 -18.77 -15.46 34.45
CA LYS A 106 -19.32 -14.49 33.50
C LYS A 106 -18.23 -13.64 32.85
N HIS A 107 -17.28 -13.15 33.65
CA HIS A 107 -16.17 -12.36 33.15
C HIS A 107 -15.30 -13.16 32.17
N LEU A 108 -14.93 -14.40 32.54
CA LEU A 108 -14.15 -15.28 31.67
C LEU A 108 -14.85 -15.56 30.34
N LEU A 109 -16.16 -15.81 30.37
CA LEU A 109 -16.95 -16.00 29.14
C LEU A 109 -16.99 -14.73 28.29
N CYS A 110 -17.15 -13.56 28.89
CA CYS A 110 -17.10 -12.29 28.17
C CYS A 110 -15.70 -12.02 27.58
N GLU A 111 -14.63 -12.31 28.32
CA GLU A 111 -13.26 -12.19 27.82
C GLU A 111 -13.03 -13.11 26.62
N HIS A 112 -13.42 -14.40 26.73
CA HIS A 112 -13.31 -15.33 25.61
C HIS A 112 -14.12 -14.88 24.39
N GLN A 113 -15.36 -14.40 24.60
CA GLN A 113 -16.17 -13.88 23.50
C GLN A 113 -15.53 -12.65 22.85
N ASN A 114 -14.97 -11.73 23.64
CA ASN A 114 -14.27 -10.56 23.12
C ASN A 114 -13.02 -10.95 22.33
N THR A 115 -12.20 -11.87 22.85
CA THR A 115 -11.01 -12.37 22.14
C THR A 115 -11.40 -13.06 20.83
N ILE A 116 -12.48 -13.84 20.80
CA ILE A 116 -12.98 -14.44 19.55
C ILE A 116 -13.39 -13.34 18.57
N SER A 117 -14.16 -12.35 19.00
CA SER A 117 -14.59 -11.25 18.13
C SER A 117 -13.44 -10.37 17.64
N GLU A 118 -12.41 -10.14 18.45
CA GLU A 118 -11.17 -9.45 18.03
C GLU A 118 -10.42 -10.27 16.97
N LEU A 119 -10.23 -11.57 17.19
CA LEU A 119 -9.58 -12.45 16.20
C LEU A 119 -10.38 -12.57 14.90
N GLU A 120 -11.71 -12.61 14.96
CA GLU A 120 -12.58 -12.59 13.78
C GLU A 120 -12.44 -11.27 13.01
N ALA A 121 -12.39 -10.13 13.70
CA ALA A 121 -12.19 -8.83 13.07
C ALA A 121 -10.80 -8.74 12.41
N ASP A 122 -9.74 -9.17 13.10
CA ASP A 122 -8.38 -9.20 12.56
C ASP A 122 -8.29 -10.13 11.33
N ALA A 123 -8.97 -11.28 11.35
CA ALA A 123 -9.04 -12.20 10.23
C ALA A 123 -9.72 -11.57 9.00
N VAL A 124 -10.79 -10.80 9.20
CA VAL A 124 -11.46 -10.06 8.12
C VAL A 124 -10.54 -8.98 7.54
N VAL A 125 -9.94 -8.14 8.40
CA VAL A 125 -9.04 -7.06 7.97
C VAL A 125 -7.83 -7.61 7.20
N THR A 126 -7.23 -8.69 7.69
CA THR A 126 -6.09 -9.33 6.99
C THR A 126 -6.50 -9.94 5.65
N THR A 127 -7.68 -10.55 5.57
CA THR A 127 -8.21 -11.10 4.32
C THR A 127 -8.53 -9.99 3.30
N GLU A 128 -9.14 -8.89 3.75
CA GLU A 128 -9.44 -7.72 2.92
C GLU A 128 -8.15 -7.09 2.38
N ALA A 129 -7.13 -6.90 3.23
CA ALA A 129 -5.83 -6.37 2.81
C ALA A 129 -5.17 -7.27 1.74
N ILE A 130 -5.18 -8.59 1.94
CA ILE A 130 -4.66 -9.55 0.94
C ILE A 130 -5.45 -9.47 -0.36
N GLN A 131 -6.78 -9.34 -0.28
CA GLN A 131 -7.64 -9.22 -1.47
C GLN A 131 -7.38 -7.92 -2.23
N GLU A 132 -7.17 -6.81 -1.54
CA GLU A 132 -6.80 -5.53 -2.15
C GLU A 132 -5.43 -5.60 -2.85
N GLU A 133 -4.42 -6.18 -2.20
CA GLU A 133 -3.10 -6.40 -2.82
C GLU A 133 -3.19 -7.27 -4.07
N GLN A 134 -3.98 -8.35 -4.03
CA GLN A 134 -4.22 -9.21 -5.19
C GLN A 134 -4.90 -8.44 -6.34
N GLN A 135 -5.94 -7.66 -6.05
CA GLN A 135 -6.62 -6.83 -7.05
C GLN A 135 -5.69 -5.79 -7.67
N GLN A 136 -4.82 -5.17 -6.86
CA GLN A 136 -3.82 -4.23 -7.34
C GLN A 136 -2.84 -4.91 -8.29
N LEU A 137 -2.26 -6.04 -7.88
CA LEU A 137 -1.34 -6.82 -8.71
C LEU A 137 -1.99 -7.28 -10.02
N GLU A 138 -3.22 -7.79 -9.96
CA GLU A 138 -3.96 -8.16 -11.16
C GLU A 138 -4.15 -6.95 -12.08
N SER A 139 -4.55 -5.79 -11.54
CA SER A 139 -4.74 -4.58 -12.35
C SER A 139 -3.46 -4.08 -12.99
N GLU A 140 -2.31 -4.24 -12.32
CA GLU A 140 -0.98 -3.91 -12.83
C GLU A 140 -0.59 -4.83 -13.97
N LEU A 141 -0.72 -6.14 -13.77
CA LEU A 141 -0.46 -7.15 -14.81
C LEU A 141 -1.33 -6.93 -16.05
N HIS A 142 -2.62 -6.59 -15.86
CA HIS A 142 -3.50 -6.27 -17.00
C HIS A 142 -3.06 -5.00 -17.73
N ARG A 143 -2.59 -3.97 -17.01
CA ARG A 143 -2.06 -2.75 -17.63
C ARG A 143 -0.78 -3.04 -18.41
N GLU A 144 0.17 -3.77 -17.83
CA GLU A 144 1.41 -4.17 -18.49
C GLU A 144 1.14 -5.00 -19.75
N LEU A 145 0.21 -5.95 -19.68
CA LEU A 145 -0.18 -6.77 -20.83
C LEU A 145 -0.78 -5.92 -21.96
N GLN A 146 -1.60 -4.92 -21.62
CA GLN A 146 -2.14 -3.98 -22.62
C GLN A 146 -1.04 -3.11 -23.24
N THR A 147 -0.09 -2.63 -22.43
CA THR A 147 1.07 -1.87 -22.91
C THR A 147 1.92 -2.71 -23.88
N ILE A 148 2.32 -3.92 -23.48
CA ILE A 148 3.11 -4.82 -24.33
C ILE A 148 2.37 -5.14 -25.64
N LYS A 149 1.05 -5.34 -25.57
CA LYS A 149 0.24 -5.57 -26.77
C LYS A 149 0.23 -4.35 -27.70
N GLY A 150 0.15 -3.14 -27.14
CA GLY A 150 0.27 -1.89 -27.90
C GLY A 150 1.64 -1.77 -28.56
N ASP A 151 2.72 -1.98 -27.81
CA ASP A 151 4.10 -1.90 -28.31
C ASP A 151 4.36 -2.91 -29.43
N MET A 152 3.81 -4.13 -29.33
CA MET A 152 3.88 -5.12 -30.42
C MET A 152 3.16 -4.64 -31.68
N GLN A 153 1.97 -4.06 -31.55
CA GLN A 153 1.23 -3.51 -32.70
C GLN A 153 1.99 -2.34 -33.33
N ASP A 154 2.56 -1.45 -32.52
CA ASP A 154 3.35 -0.31 -33.01
C ASP A 154 4.62 -0.78 -33.73
N PHE A 155 5.29 -1.82 -33.20
CA PHE A 155 6.44 -2.45 -33.86
C PHE A 155 6.07 -3.09 -35.20
N ASP A 156 4.94 -3.78 -35.27
CA ASP A 156 4.43 -4.37 -36.52
C ASP A 156 4.12 -3.27 -37.55
N HIS A 157 3.50 -2.17 -37.13
CA HIS A 157 3.23 -1.01 -37.98
C HIS A 157 4.52 -0.33 -38.46
N GLU A 158 5.51 -0.17 -37.58
CA GLU A 158 6.81 0.42 -37.93
C GLU A 158 7.56 -0.46 -38.94
N ASN A 159 7.52 -1.78 -38.78
CA ASN A 159 8.12 -2.72 -39.73
C ASN A 159 7.42 -2.66 -41.09
N LEU A 160 6.08 -2.66 -41.11
CA LEU A 160 5.32 -2.53 -42.35
C LEU A 160 5.64 -1.21 -43.08
N TYR A 161 5.79 -0.11 -42.33
CA TYR A 161 6.20 1.18 -42.89
C TYR A 161 7.60 1.12 -43.50
N LYS A 162 8.58 0.55 -42.77
CA LYS A 162 9.96 0.37 -43.27
C LYS A 162 10.00 -0.49 -44.54
N GLU A 163 9.25 -1.59 -44.57
CA GLU A 163 9.13 -2.44 -45.76
C GLU A 163 8.55 -1.66 -46.96
N LEU A 164 7.54 -0.85 -46.72
CA LEU A 164 6.92 -0.03 -47.77
C LEU A 164 7.89 1.04 -48.31
N CYS A 165 8.64 1.71 -47.42
CA CYS A 165 9.71 2.64 -47.82
C CYS A 165 10.78 1.96 -48.68
N LEU A 166 11.24 0.77 -48.26
CA LEU A 166 12.22 0.00 -49.03
C LEU A 166 11.70 -0.35 -50.43
N LYS A 167 10.43 -0.74 -50.56
CA LYS A 167 9.81 -0.99 -51.88
C LYS A 167 9.74 0.27 -52.73
N PHE A 168 9.35 1.42 -52.14
CA PHE A 168 9.34 2.68 -52.86
C PHE A 168 10.73 3.10 -53.34
N ASP A 169 11.76 2.94 -52.50
CA ASP A 169 13.14 3.23 -52.88
C ASP A 169 13.64 2.32 -54.00
N GLN A 170 13.28 1.03 -53.97
CA GLN A 170 13.56 0.09 -55.07
C GLN A 170 12.88 0.53 -56.37
N GLU A 171 11.58 0.85 -56.35
CA GLU A 171 10.87 1.35 -57.54
C GLU A 171 11.46 2.66 -58.07
N LEU A 172 11.85 3.58 -57.18
CA LEU A 172 12.50 4.82 -57.57
C LEU A 172 13.87 4.57 -58.21
N ALA A 173 14.64 3.62 -57.69
CA ALA A 173 15.91 3.21 -58.27
C ALA A 173 15.73 2.56 -59.65
N GLU A 174 14.74 1.67 -59.81
CA GLU A 174 14.40 1.05 -61.10
C GLU A 174 13.98 2.11 -62.14
N ARG A 175 13.10 3.04 -61.76
CA ARG A 175 12.69 4.16 -62.64
C ARG A 175 13.88 5.05 -63.02
N ARG A 176 14.75 5.37 -62.07
CA ARG A 176 15.98 6.15 -62.34
C ARG A 176 16.89 5.41 -63.33
N ASN A 177 17.16 4.13 -63.10
CA ASN A 177 17.97 3.31 -63.99
C ASN A 177 17.38 3.25 -65.40
N HIS A 178 16.05 3.07 -65.51
CA HIS A 178 15.36 3.05 -66.79
C HIS A 178 15.51 4.38 -67.56
N VAL A 179 15.35 5.53 -66.89
CA VAL A 179 15.56 6.84 -67.49
C VAL A 179 17.02 7.04 -67.90
N GLU A 180 17.98 6.60 -67.07
CA GLU A 180 19.40 6.71 -67.37
C GLU A 180 19.79 5.86 -68.60
N GLU A 181 19.23 4.66 -68.74
CA GLU A 181 19.38 3.83 -69.94
C GLU A 181 18.79 4.49 -71.18
N GLN A 182 17.60 5.10 -71.05
CA GLN A 182 17.01 5.87 -72.15
C GLN A 182 17.90 7.05 -72.56
N ILE A 183 18.42 7.81 -71.59
CA ILE A 183 19.36 8.92 -71.86
C ILE A 183 20.60 8.39 -72.59
N LYS A 184 21.24 7.32 -72.09
CA LYS A 184 22.42 6.71 -72.74
C LYS A 184 22.11 6.24 -74.17
N SER A 185 20.95 5.65 -74.40
CA SER A 185 20.49 5.23 -75.73
C SER A 185 20.26 6.42 -76.67
N HIS A 186 19.60 7.47 -76.19
CA HIS A 186 19.39 8.71 -76.95
C HIS A 186 20.71 9.43 -77.25
N GLU A 187 21.62 9.52 -76.29
CA GLU A 187 22.96 10.05 -76.48
C GLU A 187 23.74 9.27 -77.53
N ALA A 188 23.69 7.94 -77.50
CA ALA A 188 24.33 7.09 -78.51
C ALA A 188 23.75 7.35 -79.92
N LYS A 189 22.42 7.43 -80.05
CA LYS A 189 21.76 7.77 -81.32
C LYS A 189 22.15 9.18 -81.82
N CYS A 190 22.22 10.16 -80.93
CA CYS A 190 22.67 11.51 -81.28
C CYS A 190 24.13 11.52 -81.73
N LYS A 191 25.03 10.83 -81.01
CA LYS A 191 26.45 10.67 -81.39
C LYS A 191 26.58 10.03 -82.77
N GLU A 192 25.85 8.95 -83.02
CA GLU A 192 25.85 8.27 -84.33
C GLU A 192 25.37 9.20 -85.44
N ARG A 193 24.27 9.94 -85.22
CA ARG A 193 23.74 10.88 -86.22
C ARG A 193 24.72 12.03 -86.51
N VAL A 194 25.44 12.51 -85.50
CA VAL A 194 26.53 13.49 -85.68
C VAL A 194 27.67 12.90 -86.52
N GLU A 195 28.12 11.67 -86.25
CA GLU A 195 29.16 11.02 -87.05
C GLU A 195 28.72 10.78 -88.50
N GLN A 196 27.48 10.36 -88.71
CA GLN A 196 26.91 10.21 -90.06
C GLN A 196 26.88 11.55 -90.82
N LEU A 197 26.53 12.66 -90.14
CA LEU A 197 26.54 14.00 -90.74
C LEU A 197 27.96 14.46 -91.07
N LYS A 198 28.94 14.19 -90.19
CA LYS A 198 30.36 14.46 -90.47
C LYS A 198 30.85 13.70 -91.70
N LEU A 199 30.58 12.40 -91.78
CA LEU A 199 30.94 11.57 -92.94
C LEU A 199 30.29 12.07 -94.23
N LYS A 200 29.00 12.47 -94.19
CA LYS A 200 28.32 13.06 -95.35
C LYS A 200 28.97 14.37 -95.80
N LEU A 201 29.33 15.25 -94.86
CA LEU A 201 30.00 16.52 -95.16
C LEU A 201 31.39 16.28 -95.75
N GLU A 202 32.16 15.34 -95.19
CA GLU A 202 33.48 14.97 -95.68
C GLU A 202 33.41 14.35 -97.07
N ASN A 203 32.47 13.43 -97.31
CA ASN A 203 32.22 12.86 -98.63
C ASN A 203 31.79 13.93 -99.63
N GLY A 204 30.89 14.85 -99.24
CA GLY A 204 30.50 15.98 -100.08
C GLY A 204 31.65 16.94 -100.38
N SER A 205 32.59 17.11 -99.46
CA SER A 205 33.83 17.86 -99.71
C SER A 205 34.72 17.11 -100.70
N LYS A 206 34.92 15.80 -100.50
CA LYS A 206 35.70 14.92 -101.39
C LYS A 206 35.13 14.90 -102.81
N THR A 207 33.81 14.77 -102.98
CA THR A 207 33.17 14.80 -104.30
C THR A 207 33.37 16.16 -104.98
N LYS A 208 33.12 17.26 -104.28
CA LYS A 208 33.37 18.62 -104.81
C LYS A 208 34.84 18.82 -105.22
N THR A 209 35.78 18.32 -104.42
CA THR A 209 37.21 18.37 -104.80
C THR A 209 37.50 17.50 -106.01
N ALA A 210 36.92 16.30 -106.11
CA ALA A 210 37.10 15.40 -107.24
C ALA A 210 36.48 15.96 -108.53
N GLU A 211 35.28 16.54 -108.45
CA GLU A 211 34.62 17.25 -109.54
C GLU A 211 35.48 18.42 -110.03
N ARG A 212 36.00 19.23 -109.11
CA ARG A 212 36.93 20.32 -109.45
C ARG A 212 38.20 19.77 -110.08
N HIS A 213 38.79 18.70 -109.54
CA HIS A 213 39.96 18.05 -110.14
C HIS A 213 39.67 17.51 -111.55
N GLU A 214 38.48 16.95 -111.80
CA GLU A 214 38.10 16.48 -113.12
C GLU A 214 37.83 17.63 -114.09
N GLN A 215 37.24 18.74 -113.63
CA GLN A 215 37.13 19.98 -114.40
C GLN A 215 38.52 20.53 -114.76
N TRP A 216 39.47 20.53 -113.82
CA TRP A 216 40.86 20.91 -114.12
C TRP A 216 41.52 19.93 -115.11
N ARG A 217 41.28 18.62 -114.98
CA ARG A 217 41.79 17.62 -115.93
C ARG A 217 41.20 17.76 -117.31
N SER A 218 39.89 18.03 -117.42
CA SER A 218 39.23 18.24 -118.71
C SER A 218 39.71 19.54 -119.36
N PHE A 219 39.90 20.60 -118.56
CA PHE A 219 40.53 21.84 -119.01
C PHE A 219 41.95 21.59 -119.52
N ILE A 220 42.80 20.87 -118.76
CA ILE A 220 44.15 20.48 -119.19
C ILE A 220 44.09 19.66 -120.48
N ARG A 221 43.17 18.69 -120.59
CA ARG A 221 43.01 17.85 -121.77
C ARG A 221 42.55 18.66 -122.98
N SER A 222 41.65 19.62 -122.80
CA SER A 222 41.23 20.55 -123.84
C SER A 222 42.37 21.47 -124.27
N LEU A 223 43.17 21.97 -123.32
CA LEU A 223 44.37 22.75 -123.62
C LEU A 223 45.39 21.91 -124.40
N GLN A 224 45.61 20.66 -123.99
CA GLN A 224 46.49 19.71 -124.69
C GLN A 224 45.97 19.39 -126.09
N ASP A 225 44.66 19.22 -126.27
CA ASP A 225 44.06 18.95 -127.57
C ASP A 225 44.16 20.19 -128.48
N GLN A 226 43.88 21.39 -127.96
CA GLN A 226 44.11 22.66 -128.65
C GLN A 226 45.58 22.85 -129.03
N HIS A 227 46.53 22.54 -128.14
CA HIS A 227 47.95 22.55 -128.48
C HIS A 227 48.26 21.52 -129.56
N SER A 228 47.76 20.28 -129.45
CA SER A 228 48.00 19.25 -130.48
C SER A 228 47.38 19.62 -131.83
N LYS A 229 46.25 20.32 -131.81
CA LYS A 229 45.56 20.84 -132.97
C LYS A 229 46.31 22.02 -133.57
N ALA A 230 46.82 22.94 -132.76
CA ALA A 230 47.72 24.01 -133.19
C ALA A 230 49.04 23.45 -133.77
N THR A 231 49.60 22.37 -133.20
CA THR A 231 50.78 21.69 -133.76
C THR A 231 50.46 21.00 -135.08
N LYS A 232 49.26 20.44 -135.25
CA LYS A 232 48.78 19.87 -136.52
C LYS A 232 48.42 20.94 -137.56
N GLU A 233 47.87 22.07 -137.13
CA GLU A 233 47.59 23.25 -137.97
C GLU A 233 48.89 23.97 -138.37
N MET A 234 50.00 23.74 -137.66
CA MET A 234 51.34 24.20 -138.03
C MET A 234 52.01 23.33 -139.12
N GLU A 235 51.45 22.15 -139.46
CA GLU A 235 51.99 21.19 -140.44
C GLU A 235 51.28 21.17 -141.82
N THR A 236 50.37 22.11 -142.09
CA THR A 236 49.79 22.29 -143.45
C THR A 236 49.86 23.76 -143.90
N PRO A 237 50.39 24.09 -145.09
CA PRO A 237 50.70 25.47 -145.46
C PRO A 237 49.47 26.28 -145.89
N CYS A 238 49.30 27.42 -145.21
CA CYS A 238 48.61 28.67 -145.55
C CYS A 238 47.53 28.68 -146.64
N ASP A 239 46.34 29.21 -146.30
CA ASP A 239 45.85 30.43 -146.95
C ASP A 239 44.68 31.14 -146.21
N VAL A 240 44.63 32.46 -146.40
CA VAL A 240 43.53 33.45 -146.24
C VAL A 240 42.95 33.86 -144.85
N SER A 241 43.20 35.15 -144.53
CA SER A 241 42.22 36.22 -144.18
C SER A 241 41.33 36.22 -142.92
N ASN A 242 41.26 37.46 -142.39
CA ASN A 242 40.16 38.16 -141.73
C ASN A 242 40.25 38.45 -140.22
N HIS A 243 40.33 39.77 -139.97
CA HIS A 243 39.99 40.48 -138.75
C HIS A 243 38.49 40.39 -138.45
N GLU A 244 38.13 40.31 -137.16
CA GLU A 244 37.00 41.01 -136.47
C GLU A 244 36.93 40.48 -135.02
N SER A 245 37.33 41.28 -134.03
CA SER A 245 36.47 42.12 -133.15
C SER A 245 35.43 41.37 -132.30
N VAL A 246 35.81 41.18 -131.03
CA VAL A 246 35.04 41.24 -129.77
C VAL A 246 33.50 41.38 -129.86
N PRO A 247 32.75 40.49 -129.18
CA PRO A 247 31.46 40.80 -128.59
C PRO A 247 31.55 40.90 -127.06
N THR A 248 31.29 42.10 -126.55
CA THR A 248 30.92 42.37 -125.15
C THR A 248 29.51 41.85 -124.92
N ALA A 249 29.33 41.02 -123.90
CA ALA A 249 28.05 40.42 -123.58
C ALA A 249 27.45 41.02 -122.32
N ILE A 250 26.12 41.09 -122.36
CA ILE A 250 25.14 41.14 -121.27
C ILE A 250 24.65 42.55 -120.87
N LEU A 251 23.61 42.88 -121.64
CA LEU A 251 22.41 43.66 -121.31
C LEU A 251 21.66 43.13 -120.07
N ASP A 252 21.03 44.09 -119.39
CA ASP A 252 19.72 44.04 -118.76
C ASP A 252 19.50 43.15 -117.52
N SER A 253 19.36 43.80 -116.36
CA SER A 253 18.13 43.70 -115.53
C SER A 253 18.31 44.53 -114.26
N GLU A 254 17.75 45.74 -114.23
CA GLU A 254 17.48 46.44 -112.97
C GLU A 254 16.41 47.53 -113.21
N ASP A 255 15.16 47.08 -113.33
CA ASP A 255 13.93 47.86 -113.11
C ASP A 255 13.03 46.96 -112.25
N TYR A 256 13.10 47.03 -110.93
CA TYR A 256 12.51 48.02 -110.02
C TYR A 256 10.96 47.97 -109.95
N ILE A 257 10.52 47.18 -108.98
CA ILE A 257 9.40 47.40 -108.05
C ILE A 257 8.03 47.66 -108.68
N LEU A 258 7.19 46.62 -108.66
CA LEU A 258 5.77 46.66 -108.25
C LEU A 258 5.18 45.25 -108.30
N ALA A 259 5.57 44.38 -107.37
CA ALA A 259 4.83 43.16 -107.07
C ALA A 259 4.76 43.02 -105.54
N ARG A 260 3.55 43.24 -105.04
CA ARG A 260 3.12 43.14 -103.64
C ARG A 260 3.52 41.77 -103.07
N ASP A 261 4.36 41.77 -102.03
CA ASP A 261 4.84 40.55 -101.36
C ASP A 261 3.69 39.81 -100.62
N PRO A 262 3.42 38.53 -100.93
CA PRO A 262 2.44 37.71 -100.20
C PRO A 262 2.91 37.25 -98.81
N ASP A 263 4.17 37.53 -98.43
CA ASP A 263 4.76 37.10 -97.17
C ASP A 263 4.38 38.00 -95.97
N LEU A 264 3.99 39.26 -96.21
CA LEU A 264 3.61 40.18 -95.13
C LEU A 264 2.21 39.88 -94.57
N ASP A 265 1.26 39.47 -95.41
CA ASP A 265 -0.08 39.05 -95.01
C ASP A 265 -0.05 37.70 -94.26
N CYS A 266 0.92 36.83 -94.57
CA CYS A 266 1.08 35.53 -93.90
C CYS A 266 1.67 35.69 -92.48
N LEU A 267 2.62 36.60 -92.30
CA LEU A 267 3.18 36.94 -90.99
C LEU A 267 2.13 37.60 -90.07
N GLN A 268 1.29 38.50 -90.59
CA GLN A 268 0.22 39.12 -89.81
C GLN A 268 -0.86 38.13 -89.34
N GLN A 269 -1.27 37.17 -90.18
CA GLN A 269 -2.20 36.12 -89.78
C GLN A 269 -1.61 35.15 -88.74
N GLN A 270 -0.29 34.96 -88.76
CA GLN A 270 0.39 34.10 -87.82
C GLN A 270 0.50 34.78 -86.45
N ASP A 271 0.83 36.07 -86.42
CA ASP A 271 0.89 36.89 -85.20
C ASP A 271 -0.49 37.02 -84.52
N GLU A 272 -1.58 37.18 -85.28
CA GLU A 272 -2.95 37.19 -84.72
C GLU A 272 -3.34 35.85 -84.08
N LYS A 273 -2.93 34.72 -84.67
CA LYS A 273 -3.16 33.37 -84.09
C LYS A 273 -2.34 33.15 -82.82
N HIS A 274 -1.11 33.65 -82.78
CA HIS A 274 -0.27 33.57 -81.58
C HIS A 274 -0.82 34.43 -80.44
N LEU A 275 -1.35 35.63 -80.75
CA LEU A 275 -2.01 36.50 -79.78
C LEU A 275 -3.29 35.87 -79.21
N TYR A 276 -4.11 35.23 -80.04
CA TYR A 276 -5.32 34.53 -79.58
C TYR A 276 -4.99 33.39 -78.60
N LYS A 277 -3.95 32.60 -78.91
CA LYS A 277 -3.49 31.48 -78.05
C LYS A 277 -2.87 31.94 -76.74
N LEU A 278 -2.16 33.07 -76.74
CA LEU A 278 -1.66 33.70 -75.53
C LEU A 278 -2.80 34.24 -74.65
N SER A 279 -3.86 34.80 -75.25
CA SER A 279 -5.03 35.25 -74.53
C SER A 279 -5.79 34.10 -73.86
N GLU A 280 -5.89 32.95 -74.52
CA GLU A 280 -6.54 31.74 -73.99
C GLU A 280 -5.78 31.19 -72.77
N LEU A 281 -4.45 31.03 -72.88
CA LEU A 281 -3.59 30.58 -71.78
C LEU A 281 -3.60 31.53 -70.58
N LEU A 282 -3.67 32.84 -70.82
CA LEU A 282 -3.78 33.83 -69.74
C LEU A 282 -5.13 33.74 -69.00
N SER A 283 -6.21 33.42 -69.73
CA SER A 283 -7.53 33.23 -69.13
C SER A 283 -7.58 31.94 -68.30
N GLU A 284 -6.97 30.85 -68.78
CA GLU A 284 -6.85 29.58 -68.03
C GLU A 284 -6.02 29.76 -66.75
N LEU A 285 -4.87 30.44 -66.83
CA LEU A 285 -4.05 30.75 -65.64
C LEU A 285 -4.78 31.65 -64.64
N GLN A 286 -5.58 32.61 -65.11
CA GLN A 286 -6.40 33.44 -64.22
C GLN A 286 -7.50 32.64 -63.52
N GLU A 287 -8.14 31.68 -64.19
CA GLU A 287 -9.09 30.77 -63.56
C GLU A 287 -8.41 29.83 -62.55
N GLU A 288 -7.22 29.33 -62.87
CA GLU A 288 -6.46 28.46 -61.97
C GLU A 288 -6.00 29.20 -60.71
N ILE A 289 -5.54 30.46 -60.84
CA ILE A 289 -5.24 31.34 -59.70
C ILE A 289 -6.51 31.60 -58.89
N ALA A 290 -7.65 31.92 -59.53
CA ALA A 290 -8.90 32.17 -58.82
C ALA A 290 -9.43 30.92 -58.06
N THR A 291 -9.20 29.72 -58.61
CA THR A 291 -9.56 28.46 -57.91
C THR A 291 -8.61 28.13 -56.77
N LEU A 292 -7.30 28.40 -56.91
CA LEU A 292 -6.32 28.26 -55.83
C LEU A 292 -6.55 29.28 -54.70
N GLU A 293 -6.88 30.53 -55.03
CA GLU A 293 -7.23 31.55 -54.06
C GLU A 293 -8.52 31.21 -53.31
N LYS A 294 -9.53 30.63 -53.98
CA LYS A 294 -10.74 30.11 -53.30
C LYS A 294 -10.46 28.88 -52.42
N ARG A 295 -9.44 28.07 -52.73
CA ARG A 295 -9.02 26.91 -51.90
C ARG A 295 -8.14 27.30 -50.71
N SER A 296 -7.42 28.42 -50.80
CA SER A 296 -6.50 28.94 -49.76
C SER A 296 -7.15 29.23 -48.38
N PRO A 297 -8.32 29.89 -48.25
CA PRO A 297 -8.90 30.18 -46.94
C PRO A 297 -9.41 28.93 -46.20
N SER A 298 -9.71 27.85 -46.91
CA SER A 298 -10.12 26.56 -46.32
C SER A 298 -8.93 25.79 -45.70
N MET A 299 -7.72 26.01 -46.25
CA MET A 299 -6.49 25.35 -45.80
C MET A 299 -5.78 26.09 -44.66
N ARG A 300 -5.90 27.43 -44.57
CA ARG A 300 -5.20 28.21 -43.51
C ARG A 300 -5.93 28.28 -42.17
N THR A 301 -7.23 27.97 -42.11
CA THR A 301 -8.03 28.17 -40.88
C THR A 301 -8.31 26.89 -40.07
N ASN A 302 -7.88 25.71 -40.53
CA ASN A 302 -8.40 24.45 -39.96
C ASN A 302 -7.38 23.52 -39.28
N TYR A 303 -6.08 23.82 -39.23
CA TYR A 303 -5.09 22.86 -38.71
C TYR A 303 -4.30 23.30 -37.46
N SER A 304 -4.41 24.55 -36.99
CA SER A 304 -3.68 25.00 -35.78
C SER A 304 -4.55 25.47 -34.62
N GLU A 305 -5.80 25.90 -34.84
CA GLU A 305 -6.61 26.55 -33.78
C GLU A 305 -7.78 25.70 -33.25
N ARG A 306 -8.18 24.63 -33.93
CA ARG A 306 -9.33 23.80 -33.51
C ARG A 306 -8.97 22.53 -32.72
N ALA A 307 -7.71 22.12 -32.72
CA ALA A 307 -7.26 20.95 -31.95
C ALA A 307 -7.03 21.27 -30.46
N CYS A 308 -6.81 22.52 -30.08
CA CYS A 308 -6.16 22.84 -28.80
C CYS A 308 -7.02 23.31 -27.60
N PRO A 309 -8.31 23.74 -27.69
CA PRO A 309 -9.04 24.17 -26.49
C PRO A 309 -9.50 23.00 -25.60
N ARG A 310 -9.98 21.91 -26.21
CA ARG A 310 -10.52 20.75 -25.48
C ARG A 310 -9.43 19.95 -24.77
N GLU A 311 -8.28 19.80 -25.41
CA GLU A 311 -7.11 19.16 -24.80
C GLU A 311 -6.55 20.02 -23.67
N LEU A 312 -6.52 21.35 -23.84
CA LEU A 312 -6.12 22.28 -22.80
C LEU A 312 -7.07 22.23 -21.59
N ASP A 313 -8.38 22.16 -21.81
CA ASP A 313 -9.37 22.05 -20.73
C ASP A 313 -9.30 20.68 -20.04
N ARG A 314 -9.06 19.60 -20.78
CA ARG A 314 -8.80 18.26 -20.24
C ARG A 314 -7.54 18.26 -19.37
N LEU A 315 -6.43 18.79 -19.87
CA LEU A 315 -5.17 18.90 -19.12
C LEU A 315 -5.32 19.78 -17.87
N LYS A 316 -6.11 20.85 -17.91
CA LYS A 316 -6.42 21.67 -16.73
C LYS A 316 -7.26 20.91 -15.70
N GLN A 317 -8.20 20.07 -16.13
CA GLN A 317 -8.96 19.21 -15.22
C GLN A 317 -8.08 18.13 -14.60
N GLU A 318 -7.21 17.51 -15.40
CA GLU A 318 -6.22 16.53 -14.94
C GLU A 318 -5.23 17.18 -13.94
N GLN A 319 -4.74 18.38 -14.22
CA GLN A 319 -3.90 19.14 -13.30
C GLN A 319 -4.62 19.40 -11.97
N LYS A 320 -5.87 19.90 -12.00
CA LYS A 320 -6.66 20.11 -10.78
C LYS A 320 -6.91 18.83 -10.00
N ALA A 321 -7.16 17.72 -10.70
CA ALA A 321 -7.35 16.41 -10.06
C ALA A 321 -6.04 15.93 -9.40
N LEU A 322 -4.90 16.13 -10.05
CA LEU A 322 -3.59 15.81 -9.49
C LEU A 322 -3.24 16.69 -8.29
N GLU A 323 -3.54 17.99 -8.33
CA GLU A 323 -3.35 18.91 -7.20
C GLU A 323 -4.20 18.50 -5.99
N GLN A 324 -5.45 18.08 -6.21
CA GLN A 324 -6.31 17.54 -5.14
C GLN A 324 -5.77 16.23 -4.56
N LYS A 325 -5.26 15.32 -5.41
CA LYS A 325 -4.62 14.07 -4.95
C LYS A 325 -3.35 14.37 -4.16
N LEU A 326 -2.52 15.30 -4.62
CA LEU A 326 -1.32 15.74 -3.91
C LEU A 326 -1.68 16.29 -2.52
N GLY A 327 -2.72 17.13 -2.43
CA GLY A 327 -3.20 17.67 -1.16
C GLY A 327 -3.67 16.58 -0.19
N LYS A 328 -4.38 15.55 -0.68
CA LYS A 328 -4.76 14.38 0.13
C LYS A 328 -3.56 13.60 0.63
N PHE A 329 -2.60 13.30 -0.26
CA PHE A 329 -1.38 12.59 0.13
C PHE A 329 -0.52 13.38 1.12
N GLN A 330 -0.49 14.71 1.01
CA GLN A 330 0.18 15.56 2.00
C GLN A 330 -0.50 15.47 3.35
N LEU A 331 -1.84 15.49 3.40
CA LEU A 331 -2.61 15.37 4.63
C LEU A 331 -2.40 13.98 5.28
N GLU A 332 -2.51 12.89 4.50
CA GLU A 332 -2.25 11.52 4.97
C GLU A 332 -0.82 11.35 5.49
N ARG A 333 0.16 11.93 4.78
CA ARG A 333 1.55 11.94 5.23
C ARG A 333 1.70 12.66 6.56
N ASP A 334 1.11 13.84 6.70
CA ASP A 334 1.22 14.65 7.92
C ASP A 334 0.52 13.96 9.11
N GLU A 335 -0.66 13.37 8.88
CA GLU A 335 -1.37 12.54 9.87
C GLU A 335 -0.54 11.32 10.31
N LEU A 336 0.09 10.62 9.36
CA LEU A 336 0.99 9.50 9.66
C LEU A 336 2.21 9.95 10.47
N TYR A 337 2.82 11.09 10.13
CA TYR A 337 3.95 11.62 10.90
C TYR A 337 3.53 11.99 12.33
N GLU A 338 2.37 12.62 12.51
CA GLU A 338 1.84 12.94 13.83
C GLU A 338 1.52 11.68 14.64
N ALA A 339 0.86 10.69 14.03
CA ALA A 339 0.54 9.42 14.67
C ALA A 339 1.81 8.65 15.07
N PHE A 340 2.80 8.59 14.20
CA PHE A 340 4.09 7.95 14.48
C PHE A 340 4.82 8.65 15.62
N THR A 341 4.87 9.99 15.60
CA THR A 341 5.48 10.79 16.67
C THR A 341 4.78 10.56 18.01
N ARG A 342 3.44 10.52 18.01
CA ARG A 342 2.64 10.25 19.21
C ARG A 342 2.90 8.85 19.77
N SER A 343 2.93 7.83 18.90
CA SER A 343 3.24 6.45 19.27
C SER A 343 4.63 6.31 19.89
N ILE A 344 5.64 6.97 19.32
CA ILE A 344 7.00 7.00 19.90
C ILE A 344 6.98 7.63 21.30
N GLN A 345 6.31 8.78 21.45
CA GLN A 345 6.24 9.48 22.74
C GLN A 345 5.54 8.61 23.81
N GLU A 346 4.45 7.93 23.45
CA GLU A 346 3.75 7.02 24.35
C GLU A 346 4.62 5.81 24.74
N ALA A 347 5.32 5.21 23.78
CA ALA A 347 6.25 4.10 24.05
C ALA A 347 7.41 4.53 24.96
N GLN A 348 7.97 5.72 24.72
CA GLN A 348 9.01 6.31 25.57
C GLN A 348 8.47 6.59 26.98
N GLN A 349 7.29 7.18 27.13
CA GLN A 349 6.67 7.44 28.44
C GLN A 349 6.39 6.15 29.21
N LYS A 350 5.88 5.11 28.55
CA LYS A 350 5.69 3.77 29.13
C LYS A 350 7.03 3.13 29.55
N GLY A 351 8.08 3.29 28.74
CA GLY A 351 9.42 2.83 29.08
C GLY A 351 9.98 3.53 30.31
N VAL A 352 9.87 4.86 30.37
CA VAL A 352 10.33 5.67 31.49
C VAL A 352 9.55 5.35 32.77
N SER A 353 8.23 5.18 32.72
CA SER A 353 7.43 4.83 33.90
C SER A 353 7.77 3.42 34.42
N ARG A 354 8.00 2.45 33.52
CA ARG A 354 8.47 1.11 33.90
C ARG A 354 9.87 1.13 34.50
N SER A 355 10.78 1.93 33.94
CA SER A 355 12.14 2.11 34.48
C SER A 355 12.10 2.68 35.90
N LYS A 356 11.32 3.75 36.11
CA LYS A 356 11.13 4.36 37.45
C LYS A 356 10.57 3.37 38.46
N LEU A 357 9.56 2.59 38.07
CA LEU A 357 8.99 1.57 38.97
C LEU A 357 10.01 0.49 39.33
N LEU A 358 10.88 0.09 38.39
CA LEU A 358 11.95 -0.87 38.66
C LEU A 358 13.01 -0.26 39.58
N GLU A 359 13.41 1.00 39.37
CA GLU A 359 14.33 1.72 40.24
C GLU A 359 13.78 1.84 41.67
N GLU A 360 12.48 2.12 41.84
CA GLU A 360 11.84 2.15 43.16
C GLU A 360 11.83 0.77 43.84
N LYS A 361 11.56 -0.30 43.08
CA LYS A 361 11.62 -1.68 43.59
C LYS A 361 13.04 -2.07 44.00
N VAL A 362 14.04 -1.73 43.20
CA VAL A 362 15.46 -1.98 43.50
C VAL A 362 15.84 -1.25 44.78
N ARG A 363 15.53 0.05 44.88
CA ARG A 363 15.79 0.84 46.10
C ARG A 363 15.11 0.24 47.33
N ALA A 364 13.87 -0.19 47.24
CA ALA A 364 13.17 -0.82 48.36
C ALA A 364 13.81 -2.15 48.79
N VAL A 365 14.38 -2.92 47.85
CA VAL A 365 15.15 -4.14 48.17
C VAL A 365 16.50 -3.80 48.79
N GLU A 366 17.20 -2.79 48.28
CA GLU A 366 18.45 -2.27 48.85
C GLU A 366 18.25 -1.80 50.29
N GLU A 367 17.24 -0.98 50.57
CA GLU A 367 16.91 -0.52 51.93
C GLU A 367 16.59 -1.70 52.87
N ARG A 368 15.88 -2.73 52.39
CA ARG A 368 15.60 -3.94 53.18
C ARG A 368 16.88 -4.74 53.46
N LEU A 369 17.77 -4.82 52.49
CA LEU A 369 19.06 -5.51 52.62
C LEU A 369 19.95 -4.78 53.62
N GLU A 370 20.08 -3.46 53.51
CA GLU A 370 20.82 -2.62 54.45
C GLU A 370 20.27 -2.75 55.88
N ASN A 371 18.95 -2.67 56.06
CA ASN A 371 18.32 -2.87 57.36
C ASN A 371 18.62 -4.25 57.96
N ARG A 372 18.58 -5.32 57.15
CA ARG A 372 18.94 -6.67 57.60
C ARG A 372 20.42 -6.77 57.95
N GLN A 373 21.30 -6.15 57.16
CA GLN A 373 22.74 -6.13 57.44
C GLN A 373 23.02 -5.44 58.78
N VAL A 374 22.41 -4.29 59.04
CA VAL A 374 22.53 -3.58 60.33
C VAL A 374 22.01 -4.43 61.50
N GLN A 375 20.89 -5.13 61.32
CA GLN A 375 20.37 -6.06 62.34
C GLN A 375 21.35 -7.22 62.61
N LEU A 376 21.92 -7.81 61.56
CA LEU A 376 22.93 -8.86 61.67
C LEU A 376 24.18 -8.35 62.38
N ASP A 377 24.72 -7.20 61.99
CA ASP A 377 25.91 -6.61 62.60
C ASP A 377 25.70 -6.30 64.10
N SER A 378 24.50 -5.85 64.46
CA SER A 378 24.09 -5.65 65.85
C SER A 378 24.05 -6.96 66.64
N LEU A 379 23.43 -8.03 66.10
CA LEU A 379 23.38 -9.35 66.74
C LEU A 379 24.76 -9.98 66.88
N LEU A 380 25.62 -9.85 65.86
CA LEU A 380 26.99 -10.33 65.90
C LEU A 380 27.80 -9.60 66.97
N SER A 381 27.62 -8.29 67.12
CA SER A 381 28.27 -7.49 68.16
C SER A 381 27.74 -7.81 69.56
N ALA A 382 26.44 -8.10 69.71
CA ALA A 382 25.82 -8.41 71.00
C ALA A 382 26.13 -9.83 71.50
N SER A 383 26.33 -10.80 70.60
CA SER A 383 26.43 -12.21 70.98
C SER A 383 27.84 -12.69 71.37
N ASN A 384 28.90 -11.89 71.16
CA ASN A 384 30.29 -12.26 71.47
C ASN A 384 30.70 -13.66 70.95
N VAL A 385 30.11 -14.12 69.84
CA VAL A 385 30.36 -15.46 69.28
C VAL A 385 31.69 -15.47 68.52
N ASP A 386 32.43 -16.58 68.62
CA ASP A 386 33.68 -16.77 67.86
C ASP A 386 33.44 -16.69 66.35
N ARG A 387 34.03 -15.66 65.75
CA ARG A 387 33.90 -15.29 64.34
C ARG A 387 34.34 -16.41 63.39
N THR A 388 35.27 -17.25 63.82
CA THR A 388 35.82 -18.37 63.02
C THR A 388 34.83 -19.52 62.90
N ALA A 389 34.14 -19.86 64.00
CA ALA A 389 33.11 -20.91 64.01
C ALA A 389 31.85 -20.48 63.23
N LEU A 390 31.48 -19.20 63.33
CA LEU A 390 30.37 -18.61 62.57
C LEU A 390 30.61 -18.62 61.06
N LEU A 391 31.81 -18.23 60.59
CA LEU A 391 32.18 -18.29 59.17
C LEU A 391 32.09 -19.72 58.62
N GLY A 392 32.53 -20.72 59.40
CA GLY A 392 32.43 -22.12 59.00
C GLY A 392 30.99 -22.63 58.88
N LEU A 393 30.07 -22.14 59.70
CA LEU A 393 28.63 -22.44 59.58
C LEU A 393 27.99 -21.69 58.42
N PHE A 394 28.34 -20.41 58.24
CA PHE A 394 27.84 -19.58 57.15
C PHE A 394 28.18 -20.18 55.78
N ASN A 395 29.44 -20.56 55.56
CA ASN A 395 29.89 -21.17 54.29
C ASN A 395 29.18 -22.51 54.00
N ARG A 396 28.83 -23.30 55.03
CA ARG A 396 28.05 -24.53 54.85
C ARG A 396 26.60 -24.24 54.49
N MET A 397 25.99 -23.22 55.09
CA MET A 397 24.63 -22.81 54.76
C MET A 397 24.55 -22.19 53.37
N GLU A 398 25.54 -21.39 52.99
CA GLU A 398 25.66 -20.77 51.67
C GLU A 398 25.78 -21.84 50.57
N GLY A 399 26.64 -22.84 50.75
CA GLY A 399 26.74 -23.97 49.81
C GLY A 399 25.45 -24.78 49.67
N ASN A 400 24.66 -24.93 50.75
CA ASN A 400 23.36 -25.59 50.69
C ASN A 400 22.29 -24.74 49.99
N LEU A 401 22.33 -23.41 50.17
CA LEU A 401 21.41 -22.49 49.50
C LEU A 401 21.70 -22.40 48.00
N ASP A 402 22.97 -22.31 47.62
CA ASP A 402 23.38 -22.30 46.21
C ASP A 402 22.99 -23.60 45.49
N SER A 403 23.15 -24.75 46.16
CA SER A 403 22.69 -26.05 45.65
C SER A 403 21.17 -26.17 45.52
N ALA A 404 20.39 -25.37 46.25
CA ALA A 404 18.93 -25.39 46.19
C ALA A 404 18.36 -24.39 45.18
N LEU A 405 19.08 -23.30 44.90
CA LEU A 405 18.71 -22.25 43.95
C LEU A 405 19.13 -22.57 42.51
N ASN A 406 20.16 -23.38 42.32
CA ASN A 406 20.58 -23.95 41.04
C ASN A 406 20.50 -25.49 41.12
N PRO A 407 19.34 -26.11 40.86
CA PRO A 407 19.17 -27.57 40.89
C PRO A 407 19.94 -28.31 39.79
#